data_AF-A0A8K0R2V0-F1
#
_entry.id   AF-A0A8K0R2V0-F1
#
_cell.length_a   1.000
_cell.length_b   1.000
_cell.length_c   1.000
_cell.angle_alpha   90.00
_cell.angle_beta   90.00
_cell.angle_gamma   90.00
#
_symmetry.space_group_name_H-M   'P 1'
#
loop_
_entity.id
_entity.type
_entity.pdbx_description
1 polymer ?
#
loop_
_entity_poly.entity_id
_entity_poly.type
_entity_poly.pdbx_seq_one_letter_code
_entity_poly.pdbx_strand_id
1 'polypeptide(L)'
;MSTCKTLVRICTNQRRPSFLPITQCRNESTTRRHRKLLALPEAPSYTPDHSAPTLVFNPPSSAPNVYHTPLKFLPKEDKRRQLYSAALQHSTTSAHRRQASPIAAPGTPLHTLSHLPPRPTSALPVPVRAPYEKKYHLTDKEIGEIQTLRSQDPYTWTRVKLAEKFGCSQFFVGMVVKAKERAKEVETEHAEARRKWGQRRRVAREDREKRKALWGRDA
;
A
#
# COMPACT_ATOMS: atom_id res chain seq x y z
N MET A 1 -7.34 15.70 55.41
CA MET A 1 -6.61 16.97 55.64
C MET A 1 -5.55 17.13 54.56
N SER A 2 -5.81 17.91 53.50
CA SER A 2 -4.75 18.60 52.74
C SER A 2 -5.40 19.66 51.86
N THR A 3 -5.23 20.92 52.24
CA THR A 3 -5.82 22.09 51.60
C THR A 3 -4.88 22.60 50.49
N CYS A 4 -5.31 22.54 49.23
CA CYS A 4 -4.59 23.20 48.14
C CYS A 4 -4.77 24.72 48.22
N LYS A 5 -3.69 25.45 48.52
CA LYS A 5 -3.63 26.91 48.41
C LYS A 5 -3.17 27.30 47.01
N THR A 6 -4.01 28.00 46.26
CA THR A 6 -3.62 28.69 45.02
C THR A 6 -2.73 29.88 45.34
N LEU A 7 -1.44 29.77 45.06
CA LEU A 7 -0.51 30.90 45.09
C LEU A 7 -0.61 31.65 43.76
N VAL A 8 -1.31 32.79 43.76
CA VAL A 8 -1.24 33.76 42.66
C VAL A 8 0.16 34.39 42.70
N ARG A 9 1.04 34.01 41.77
CA ARG A 9 2.28 34.76 41.49
C ARG A 9 1.91 36.02 40.73
N ILE A 10 1.67 37.10 41.46
CA ILE A 10 1.67 38.44 40.88
C ILE A 10 3.14 38.84 40.68
N CYS A 11 3.68 38.59 39.50
CA CYS A 11 4.95 39.18 39.10
C CYS A 11 4.70 40.67 38.81
N THR A 12 4.94 41.55 39.79
CA THR A 12 5.01 42.99 39.55
C THR A 12 6.28 43.24 38.73
N ASN A 13 6.10 43.26 37.40
CA ASN A 13 7.18 43.47 36.47
C ASN A 13 7.57 44.95 36.49
N GLN A 14 8.40 45.37 37.45
CA GLN A 14 9.01 46.69 37.45
C GLN A 14 10.03 46.75 36.30
N ARG A 15 9.54 47.06 35.10
CA ARG A 15 10.39 47.37 33.96
C ARG A 15 11.04 48.73 34.21
N ARG A 16 12.33 48.75 34.49
CA ARG A 16 13.15 49.96 34.34
C ARG A 16 13.05 50.40 32.87
N PRO A 17 12.87 51.70 32.57
CA PRO A 17 12.87 52.17 31.18
C PRO A 17 14.28 51.97 30.61
N SER A 18 14.43 50.99 29.71
CA SER A 18 15.64 50.83 28.92
C SER A 18 15.62 51.84 27.78
N PHE A 19 16.63 52.71 27.69
CA PHE A 19 16.84 53.64 26.58
C PHE A 19 17.41 52.99 25.32
N LEU A 20 17.61 51.66 25.34
CA LEU A 20 17.98 50.90 24.16
C LEU A 20 16.71 50.64 23.32
N PRO A 21 16.76 50.79 21.99
CA PRO A 21 15.60 50.53 21.14
C PRO A 21 15.11 49.11 21.38
N ILE A 22 13.80 48.95 21.63
CA ILE A 22 13.17 47.64 21.75
C ILE A 22 13.47 46.89 20.44
N THR A 23 14.39 45.94 20.49
CA THR A 23 14.59 45.01 19.38
C THR A 23 13.33 44.16 19.33
N GLN A 24 12.48 44.44 18.34
CA GLN A 24 11.32 43.60 18.07
C GLN A 24 11.83 42.22 17.62
N CYS A 25 11.98 41.30 18.56
CA CYS A 25 12.26 39.90 18.24
C CYS A 25 11.07 39.37 17.41
N ARG A 26 11.37 38.94 16.18
CA ARG A 26 10.35 38.48 15.22
C ARG A 26 9.84 37.09 15.63
N ASN A 27 8.82 37.05 16.48
CA ASN A 27 8.20 35.78 16.88
C ASN A 27 7.17 35.30 15.82
N GLU A 28 7.08 34.00 15.60
CA GLU A 28 6.16 33.35 14.64
C GLU A 28 4.68 33.36 15.08
N SER A 29 4.34 34.07 16.17
CA SER A 29 3.08 33.96 16.91
C SER A 29 1.82 34.45 16.19
N THR A 30 1.91 34.93 14.95
CA THR A 30 0.73 35.41 14.21
C THR A 30 0.34 34.43 13.11
N THR A 31 -0.96 34.15 13.01
CA THR A 31 -1.56 33.25 12.00
C THR A 31 -1.13 33.61 10.57
N ARG A 32 -1.00 34.91 10.26
CA ARG A 32 -0.52 35.40 8.96
C ARG A 32 0.90 34.95 8.65
N ARG A 33 1.81 35.00 9.63
CA ARG A 33 3.21 34.57 9.43
C ARG A 33 3.29 33.06 9.24
N HIS A 34 2.58 32.30 10.08
CA HIS A 34 2.50 30.85 9.96
C HIS A 34 1.92 30.41 8.61
N ARG A 35 0.83 31.05 8.14
CA ARG A 35 0.26 30.78 6.79
C ARG A 35 1.22 31.08 5.66
N LYS A 36 2.02 32.15 5.76
CA LYS A 36 3.00 32.51 4.73
C LYS A 36 4.15 31.50 4.69
N LEU A 37 4.61 31.02 5.85
CA LEU A 37 5.68 30.02 5.93
C LEU A 37 5.24 28.64 5.42
N LEU A 38 3.97 28.25 5.64
CA LEU A 38 3.40 26.99 5.17
C LEU A 38 2.77 27.07 3.77
N ALA A 39 2.92 28.19 3.06
CA ALA A 39 2.37 28.34 1.73
C ALA A 39 3.13 27.45 0.73
N LEU A 40 2.42 26.53 0.08
CA LEU A 40 2.95 25.72 -1.01
C LEU A 40 2.54 26.33 -2.36
N PRO A 41 3.43 26.34 -3.36
CA PRO A 41 3.08 26.78 -4.70
C PRO A 41 2.05 25.82 -5.33
N GLU A 42 1.23 26.36 -6.23
CA GLU A 42 0.32 25.55 -7.04
C GLU A 42 1.09 24.68 -8.04
N ALA A 43 0.43 23.63 -8.55
CA ALA A 43 1.05 22.81 -9.57
C ALA A 43 1.25 23.62 -10.87
N PRO A 44 2.36 23.42 -11.62
CA PRO A 44 2.64 24.17 -12.84
C PRO A 44 1.55 24.10 -13.92
N SER A 45 0.68 23.09 -13.86
CA SER A 45 -0.46 22.97 -14.80
C SER A 45 -1.59 23.97 -14.55
N TYR A 46 -1.58 24.69 -13.42
CA TYR A 46 -2.57 25.73 -13.11
C TYR A 46 -2.10 27.14 -13.49
N THR A 47 -0.82 27.33 -13.83
CA THR A 47 -0.32 28.62 -14.31
C THR A 47 -0.63 28.76 -15.80
N PRO A 48 -1.46 29.73 -16.23
CA PRO A 48 -1.83 29.87 -17.63
C PRO A 48 -0.68 30.44 -18.46
N ASP A 49 -0.31 29.75 -19.54
CA ASP A 49 0.69 30.22 -20.51
C ASP A 49 0.07 31.09 -21.63
N HIS A 50 -1.26 31.10 -21.74
CA HIS A 50 -2.01 31.78 -22.80
C HIS A 50 -3.18 32.58 -22.22
N SER A 51 -3.57 33.67 -22.90
CA SER A 51 -4.68 34.53 -22.49
C SER A 51 -6.07 33.98 -22.83
N ALA A 52 -6.17 33.05 -23.79
CA ALA A 52 -7.42 32.46 -24.23
C ALA A 52 -7.78 31.17 -23.45
N PRO A 53 -9.07 30.92 -23.17
CA PRO A 53 -9.49 29.73 -22.43
C PRO A 53 -9.22 28.46 -23.25
N THR A 54 -8.52 27.50 -22.64
CA THR A 54 -8.18 26.20 -23.25
C THR A 54 -8.44 25.06 -22.27
N LEU A 55 -8.84 23.89 -22.77
CA LEU A 55 -8.98 22.68 -21.96
C LEU A 55 -7.62 21.98 -21.80
N VAL A 56 -7.14 21.86 -20.56
CA VAL A 56 -5.86 21.21 -20.23
C VAL A 56 -6.12 19.83 -19.64
N PHE A 57 -5.47 18.80 -20.20
CA PHE A 57 -5.47 17.46 -19.61
C PHE A 57 -4.40 17.35 -18.51
N ASN A 58 -4.84 17.31 -17.25
CA ASN A 58 -3.98 17.30 -16.06
C ASN A 58 -4.22 16.02 -15.22
N PRO A 59 -3.65 14.86 -15.60
CA PRO A 59 -3.83 13.64 -14.83
C PRO A 59 -3.15 13.78 -13.46
N PRO A 60 -3.89 13.66 -12.34
CA PRO A 60 -3.31 13.86 -11.01
C PRO A 60 -2.37 12.71 -10.63
N SER A 61 -1.32 13.03 -9.88
CA SER A 61 -0.39 12.05 -9.30
C SER A 61 -0.95 11.42 -8.02
N SER A 62 -2.17 10.89 -8.08
CA SER A 62 -2.88 10.28 -6.94
C SER A 62 -3.45 8.93 -7.32
N ALA A 63 -3.78 8.12 -6.31
CA ALA A 63 -4.49 6.87 -6.56
C ALA A 63 -5.89 7.15 -7.14
N PRO A 64 -6.35 6.35 -8.13
CA PRO A 64 -7.69 6.49 -8.66
C PRO A 64 -8.74 6.04 -7.63
N ASN A 65 -9.91 6.67 -7.68
CA ASN A 65 -11.10 6.22 -6.97
C ASN A 65 -11.72 4.97 -7.63
N VAL A 66 -12.47 4.18 -6.87
CA VAL A 66 -13.22 2.98 -7.29
C VAL A 66 -14.18 3.28 -8.45
N TYR A 67 -14.75 4.49 -8.51
CA TYR A 67 -15.63 4.92 -9.60
C TYR A 67 -14.92 5.11 -10.96
N HIS A 68 -13.58 5.17 -10.98
CA HIS A 68 -12.81 5.10 -12.23
C HIS A 68 -12.70 3.64 -12.68
N THR A 69 -13.81 3.13 -13.19
CA THR A 69 -13.94 1.74 -13.64
C THR A 69 -13.02 1.45 -14.81
N PRO A 70 -12.09 0.48 -14.72
CA PRO A 70 -11.21 0.13 -15.84
C PRO A 70 -12.01 -0.47 -17.00
N LEU A 71 -11.49 -0.33 -18.23
CA LEU A 71 -12.16 -0.77 -19.47
C LEU A 71 -12.62 -2.25 -19.44
N LYS A 72 -11.89 -3.12 -18.73
CA LYS A 72 -12.21 -4.54 -18.57
C LYS A 72 -13.52 -4.78 -17.82
N PHE A 73 -13.92 -3.87 -16.94
CA PHE A 73 -15.15 -3.97 -16.13
C PHE A 73 -16.33 -3.23 -16.73
N LEU A 74 -16.14 -2.49 -17.82
CA LEU A 74 -17.24 -1.85 -18.54
C LEU A 74 -18.01 -2.88 -19.40
N PRO A 75 -19.35 -2.82 -19.42
CA PRO A 75 -20.17 -3.58 -20.36
C PRO A 75 -19.75 -3.29 -21.81
N LYS A 76 -19.92 -4.26 -22.72
CA LYS A 76 -19.46 -4.13 -24.12
C LYS A 76 -20.08 -2.92 -24.84
N GLU A 77 -21.34 -2.62 -24.55
CA GLU A 77 -22.13 -1.54 -25.17
C GLU A 77 -21.85 -0.14 -24.60
N ASP A 78 -21.03 -0.03 -23.54
CA ASP A 78 -20.74 1.27 -22.93
C ASP A 78 -19.84 2.13 -23.83
N LYS A 79 -20.37 3.28 -24.28
CA LYS A 79 -19.66 4.26 -25.12
C LYS A 79 -18.34 4.74 -24.51
N ARG A 80 -18.21 4.73 -23.17
CA ARG A 80 -16.98 5.12 -22.46
C ARG A 80 -15.77 4.26 -22.84
N ARG A 81 -15.98 3.04 -23.35
CA ARG A 81 -14.90 2.19 -23.85
C ARG A 81 -14.11 2.84 -24.97
N GLN A 82 -14.81 3.50 -25.92
CA GLN A 82 -14.17 4.20 -27.05
C GLN A 82 -13.33 5.38 -26.55
N LEU A 83 -13.86 6.15 -25.59
CA LEU A 83 -13.15 7.28 -24.97
C LEU A 83 -11.89 6.82 -24.23
N TYR A 84 -11.96 5.74 -23.45
CA TYR A 84 -10.78 5.18 -22.77
C TYR A 84 -9.74 4.64 -23.74
N SER A 85 -10.15 3.97 -24.82
CA SER A 85 -9.18 3.54 -25.85
C SER A 85 -8.46 4.72 -26.50
N ALA A 86 -9.19 5.78 -26.85
CA ALA A 86 -8.61 6.98 -27.45
C ALA A 86 -7.65 7.69 -26.48
N ALA A 87 -8.03 7.83 -25.20
CA ALA A 87 -7.19 8.43 -24.17
C ALA A 87 -5.91 7.63 -23.88
N LEU A 88 -5.99 6.29 -23.87
CA LEU A 88 -4.81 5.43 -23.72
C LEU A 88 -3.86 5.55 -24.92
N GLN A 89 -4.39 5.55 -26.15
CA GLN A 89 -3.58 5.76 -27.35
C GLN A 89 -2.91 7.14 -27.36
N HIS A 90 -3.63 8.19 -26.98
CA HIS A 90 -3.08 9.53 -26.90
C HIS A 90 -1.99 9.66 -25.82
N SER A 91 -2.23 9.12 -24.62
CA SER A 91 -1.26 9.19 -23.51
C SER A 91 0.00 8.38 -23.79
N THR A 92 -0.12 7.17 -24.33
CA THR A 92 1.03 6.33 -24.74
C THR A 92 1.84 7.00 -25.85
N THR A 93 1.20 7.51 -26.90
CA THR A 93 1.89 8.22 -28.00
C THR A 93 2.59 9.48 -27.49
N SER A 94 1.92 10.25 -26.64
CA SER A 94 2.48 11.47 -26.03
C SER A 94 3.68 11.16 -25.13
N ALA A 95 3.60 10.10 -24.31
CA ALA A 95 4.70 9.65 -23.45
C ALA A 95 5.87 9.07 -24.26
N HIS A 96 5.61 8.33 -25.34
CA HIS A 96 6.67 7.85 -26.24
C HIS A 96 7.39 9.00 -26.96
N ARG A 97 6.68 10.08 -27.30
CA ARG A 97 7.26 11.27 -27.93
C ARG A 97 8.05 12.12 -26.93
N ARG A 98 7.50 12.36 -25.74
CA ARG A 98 8.11 13.13 -24.66
C ARG A 98 8.99 12.19 -23.83
N GLN A 99 10.20 11.93 -24.31
CA GLN A 99 11.18 11.01 -23.71
C GLN A 99 11.42 11.24 -22.20
N ALA A 100 11.16 12.46 -21.71
CA ALA A 100 11.17 12.82 -20.29
C ALA A 100 9.93 13.66 -19.92
N SER A 101 9.50 13.58 -18.66
CA SER A 101 8.43 14.44 -18.13
C SER A 101 8.91 15.91 -18.07
N PRO A 102 8.04 16.91 -18.33
CA PRO A 102 8.42 18.32 -18.25
C PRO A 102 8.85 18.75 -16.84
N ILE A 103 8.40 18.04 -15.81
CA ILE A 103 8.76 18.26 -14.40
C ILE A 103 10.20 17.81 -14.11
N ALA A 104 10.75 16.90 -14.92
CA ALA A 104 12.13 16.40 -14.82
C ALA A 104 13.06 17.06 -15.85
N ALA A 105 12.70 18.22 -16.39
CA ALA A 105 13.53 18.94 -17.35
C ALA A 105 14.82 19.49 -16.68
N PRO A 106 15.95 19.54 -17.41
CA PRO A 106 17.20 20.14 -16.93
C PRO A 106 16.98 21.57 -16.43
N GLY A 107 17.40 21.82 -15.17
CA GLY A 107 17.25 23.12 -14.51
C GLY A 107 16.11 23.21 -13.47
N THR A 108 15.31 22.16 -13.28
CA THR A 108 14.29 22.11 -12.21
C THR A 108 14.85 21.47 -10.92
N PRO A 109 14.33 21.79 -9.72
CA PRO A 109 14.79 21.17 -8.46
C PRO A 109 14.54 19.66 -8.37
N LEU A 110 13.70 19.12 -9.27
CA LEU A 110 13.42 17.68 -9.42
C LEU A 110 14.26 17.03 -10.52
N HIS A 111 15.16 17.77 -11.17
CA HIS A 111 16.16 17.24 -12.10
C HIS A 111 17.25 16.47 -11.34
N THR A 112 16.86 15.31 -10.85
CA THR A 112 17.79 14.30 -10.33
C THR A 112 18.18 13.37 -11.48
N LEU A 113 19.43 12.90 -11.51
CA LEU A 113 19.84 11.80 -12.38
C LEU A 113 19.02 10.58 -11.98
N SER A 114 17.91 10.40 -12.67
CA SER A 114 16.94 9.41 -12.30
C SER A 114 17.48 8.03 -12.69
N HIS A 115 17.69 7.12 -11.73
CA HIS A 115 17.73 5.67 -11.99
C HIS A 115 16.34 5.14 -12.39
N LEU A 116 15.51 5.98 -13.01
CA LEU A 116 14.21 5.57 -13.52
C LEU A 116 14.44 4.57 -14.66
N PRO A 117 13.57 3.56 -14.79
CA PRO A 117 13.73 2.55 -15.82
C PRO A 117 13.83 3.21 -17.21
N PRO A 118 14.76 2.74 -18.06
CA PRO A 118 14.98 3.31 -19.37
C PRO A 118 13.76 3.03 -20.25
N ARG A 119 13.24 4.07 -20.91
CA ARG A 119 12.16 4.03 -21.91
C ARG A 119 10.85 3.44 -21.32
N PRO A 120 9.65 3.97 -21.63
CA PRO A 120 8.44 3.19 -21.44
C PRO A 120 8.52 1.99 -22.39
N THR A 121 9.12 0.89 -21.93
CA THR A 121 9.06 -0.40 -22.61
C THR A 121 7.67 -0.95 -22.38
N SER A 122 7.11 -1.66 -23.37
CA SER A 122 5.84 -2.38 -23.20
C SER A 122 5.91 -3.50 -22.16
N ALA A 123 7.07 -3.69 -21.52
CA ALA A 123 7.29 -4.70 -20.50
C ALA A 123 6.57 -4.31 -19.21
N LEU A 124 5.77 -5.25 -18.70
CA LEU A 124 5.14 -5.13 -17.39
C LEU A 124 6.22 -5.14 -16.29
N PRO A 125 5.96 -4.51 -15.13
CA PRO A 125 6.86 -4.61 -13.99
C PRO A 125 7.03 -6.07 -13.55
N VAL A 126 8.15 -6.37 -12.89
CA VAL A 126 8.43 -7.72 -12.37
C VAL A 126 7.29 -8.15 -11.44
N PRO A 127 6.70 -9.34 -11.66
CA PRO A 127 5.58 -9.79 -10.85
C PRO A 127 6.04 -10.13 -9.43
N VAL A 128 5.27 -9.69 -8.41
CA VAL A 128 5.55 -9.99 -6.99
C VAL A 128 5.54 -11.49 -6.71
N ARG A 129 4.73 -12.25 -7.45
CA ARG A 129 4.69 -13.72 -7.43
C ARG A 129 5.04 -14.23 -8.81
N ALA A 130 5.99 -15.16 -8.88
CA ALA A 130 6.31 -15.84 -10.13
C ALA A 130 5.05 -16.55 -10.68
N PRO A 131 4.72 -16.37 -11.98
CA PRO A 131 3.62 -17.11 -12.59
C PRO A 131 3.96 -18.61 -12.57
N TYR A 132 2.97 -19.42 -12.22
CA TYR A 132 3.09 -20.87 -12.25
C TYR A 132 1.89 -21.47 -13.00
N GLU A 133 2.12 -22.55 -13.72
CA GLU A 133 1.09 -23.27 -14.45
C GLU A 133 0.38 -24.27 -13.54
N LYS A 134 -0.95 -24.33 -13.65
CA LYS A 134 -1.76 -25.30 -12.90
C LYS A 134 -1.72 -26.65 -13.62
N LYS A 135 -1.23 -27.68 -12.92
CA LYS A 135 -1.16 -29.05 -13.43
C LYS A 135 -2.37 -29.86 -12.96
N TYR A 136 -3.03 -30.55 -13.89
CA TYR A 136 -4.21 -31.38 -13.66
C TYR A 136 -3.96 -32.81 -14.15
N HIS A 137 -2.85 -33.41 -13.74
CA HIS A 137 -2.40 -34.73 -14.21
C HIS A 137 -2.87 -35.91 -13.36
N LEU A 138 -3.50 -35.65 -12.21
CA LEU A 138 -3.93 -36.71 -11.30
C LEU A 138 -5.22 -37.36 -11.74
N THR A 139 -5.25 -38.68 -11.65
CA THR A 139 -6.42 -39.52 -11.91
C THR A 139 -7.20 -39.83 -10.63
N ASP A 140 -8.47 -40.22 -10.75
CA ASP A 140 -9.32 -40.54 -9.60
C ASP A 140 -8.75 -41.68 -8.73
N LYS A 141 -8.02 -42.62 -9.35
CA LYS A 141 -7.35 -43.71 -8.63
C LYS A 141 -6.25 -43.20 -7.71
N GLU A 142 -5.39 -42.31 -8.21
CA GLU A 142 -4.32 -41.67 -7.42
C GLU A 142 -4.90 -40.78 -6.33
N ILE A 143 -6.01 -40.10 -6.61
CA ILE A 143 -6.74 -39.34 -5.59
C ILE A 143 -7.20 -40.28 -4.48
N GLY A 144 -7.78 -41.44 -4.82
CA GLY A 144 -8.15 -42.50 -3.87
C GLY A 144 -6.97 -42.96 -3.01
N GLU A 145 -5.81 -43.19 -3.62
CA GLU A 145 -4.57 -43.55 -2.91
C GLU A 145 -4.10 -42.46 -1.95
N ILE A 146 -4.19 -41.18 -2.35
CA ILE A 146 -3.90 -40.06 -1.45
C ILE A 146 -4.80 -40.10 -0.22
N GLN A 147 -6.08 -40.47 -0.40
CA GLN A 147 -7.03 -40.55 0.71
C GLN A 147 -6.70 -41.69 1.66
N THR A 148 -6.43 -42.88 1.12
CA THR A 148 -6.12 -44.06 1.92
C THR A 148 -4.83 -43.86 2.71
N LEU A 149 -3.74 -43.46 2.05
CA LEU A 149 -2.43 -43.27 2.70
C LEU A 149 -2.50 -42.23 3.83
N ARG A 150 -3.23 -41.14 3.63
CA ARG A 150 -3.36 -40.06 4.62
C ARG A 150 -4.29 -40.39 5.78
N SER A 151 -5.29 -41.25 5.55
CA SER A 151 -6.22 -41.70 6.58
C SER A 151 -5.62 -42.81 7.44
N GLN A 152 -4.73 -43.63 6.85
CA GLN A 152 -3.98 -44.66 7.57
C GLN A 152 -2.95 -44.03 8.52
N ASP A 153 -1.96 -43.30 7.97
CA ASP A 153 -0.84 -42.76 8.76
C ASP A 153 -0.56 -41.29 8.45
N PRO A 154 -1.23 -40.34 9.14
CA PRO A 154 -1.06 -38.91 8.88
C PRO A 154 0.31 -38.36 9.30
N TYR A 155 1.07 -39.06 10.13
CA TYR A 155 2.42 -38.67 10.56
C TYR A 155 3.47 -38.95 9.49
N THR A 156 3.41 -40.13 8.87
CA THR A 156 4.33 -40.52 7.80
C THR A 156 3.91 -39.91 6.47
N TRP A 157 2.61 -39.97 6.14
CA TRP A 157 2.05 -39.43 4.90
C TRP A 157 1.57 -37.99 5.10
N THR A 158 2.54 -37.11 5.34
CA THR A 158 2.29 -35.67 5.44
C THR A 158 1.90 -35.08 4.09
N ARG A 159 1.33 -33.86 4.11
CA ARG A 159 0.96 -33.14 2.88
C ARG A 159 2.16 -32.90 1.96
N VAL A 160 3.35 -32.70 2.54
CA VAL A 160 4.60 -32.50 1.80
C VAL A 160 4.99 -33.78 1.06
N LYS A 161 5.05 -34.91 1.79
CA LYS A 161 5.45 -36.20 1.22
C LYS A 161 4.50 -36.69 0.13
N LEU A 162 3.20 -36.50 0.32
CA LEU A 162 2.19 -36.86 -0.71
C LEU A 162 2.28 -35.92 -1.93
N ALA A 163 2.51 -34.63 -1.71
CA ALA A 163 2.70 -33.67 -2.81
C ALA A 163 3.93 -34.03 -3.66
N GLU A 164 5.02 -34.45 -3.04
CA GLU A 164 6.23 -34.91 -3.74
C GLU A 164 5.98 -36.23 -4.48
N LYS A 165 5.34 -37.21 -3.83
CA LYS A 165 5.04 -38.53 -4.42
C LYS A 165 4.18 -38.42 -5.68
N PHE A 166 3.14 -37.58 -5.63
CA PHE A 166 2.17 -37.43 -6.73
C PHE A 166 2.44 -36.19 -7.60
N GLY A 167 3.53 -35.47 -7.36
CA GLY A 167 3.91 -34.27 -8.12
C GLY A 167 2.85 -33.16 -8.11
N CYS A 168 2.10 -33.01 -7.02
CA CYS A 168 0.96 -32.09 -6.91
C CYS A 168 1.15 -31.02 -5.81
N SER A 169 0.22 -30.06 -5.70
CA SER A 169 0.33 -29.01 -4.68
C SER A 169 0.00 -29.54 -3.28
N GLN A 170 0.78 -29.15 -2.26
CA GLN A 170 0.47 -29.43 -0.85
C GLN A 170 -0.92 -28.89 -0.44
N PHE A 171 -1.37 -27.82 -1.09
CA PHE A 171 -2.72 -27.28 -0.91
C PHE A 171 -3.78 -28.25 -1.43
N PHE A 172 -3.58 -28.82 -2.62
CA PHE A 172 -4.47 -29.81 -3.21
C PHE A 172 -4.62 -31.05 -2.32
N VAL A 173 -3.53 -31.60 -1.79
CA VAL A 173 -3.60 -32.73 -0.84
C VAL A 173 -4.47 -32.42 0.39
N GLY A 174 -4.37 -31.20 0.92
CA GLY A 174 -5.19 -30.76 2.05
C GLY A 174 -6.67 -30.52 1.71
N MET A 175 -6.98 -30.30 0.43
CA MET A 175 -8.34 -30.23 -0.10
C MET A 175 -8.93 -31.63 -0.24
N VAL A 176 -8.14 -32.59 -0.73
CA VAL A 176 -8.56 -33.97 -0.95
C VAL A 176 -8.85 -34.69 0.38
N VAL A 177 -7.91 -34.68 1.34
CA VAL A 177 -8.10 -35.31 2.66
C VAL A 177 -7.59 -34.47 3.83
N LYS A 178 -8.47 -34.30 4.83
CA LYS A 178 -8.18 -33.63 6.10
C LYS A 178 -7.91 -34.68 7.20
N ALA A 179 -6.75 -34.59 7.84
CA ALA A 179 -6.42 -35.37 9.03
C ALA A 179 -6.84 -34.60 10.29
N LYS A 180 -8.06 -34.85 10.78
CA LYS A 180 -8.67 -34.07 11.87
C LYS A 180 -7.91 -34.18 13.19
N GLU A 181 -7.49 -35.39 13.56
CA GLU A 181 -6.78 -35.65 14.83
C GLU A 181 -5.45 -34.93 14.86
N ARG A 182 -4.63 -35.13 13.81
CA ARG A 182 -3.36 -34.42 13.66
C ARG A 182 -3.53 -32.90 13.62
N ALA A 183 -4.61 -32.38 13.02
CA ALA A 183 -4.88 -30.95 13.01
C ALA A 183 -5.13 -30.39 14.42
N LYS A 184 -5.87 -31.12 15.26
CA LYS A 184 -6.10 -30.74 16.66
C LYS A 184 -4.80 -30.73 17.46
N GLU A 185 -3.95 -31.74 17.30
CA GLU A 185 -2.64 -31.79 17.97
C GLU A 185 -1.77 -30.59 17.60
N VAL A 186 -1.66 -30.29 16.31
CA VAL A 186 -0.87 -29.14 15.83
C VAL A 186 -1.46 -27.81 16.36
N GLU A 187 -2.78 -27.72 16.48
CA GLU A 187 -3.42 -26.56 17.08
C GLU A 187 -3.08 -26.41 18.58
N THR A 188 -3.06 -27.52 19.32
CA THR A 188 -2.64 -27.54 20.73
C THR A 188 -1.16 -27.15 20.87
N GLU A 189 -0.28 -27.69 20.04
CA GLU A 189 1.16 -27.35 20.01
C GLU A 189 1.36 -25.85 19.71
N HIS A 190 0.64 -25.31 18.72
CA HIS A 190 0.65 -23.88 18.42
C HIS A 190 0.09 -23.04 19.56
N ALA A 191 -0.93 -23.51 20.28
CA ALA A 191 -1.45 -22.83 21.46
C ALA A 191 -0.41 -22.79 22.59
N GLU A 192 0.29 -23.88 22.85
CA GLU A 192 1.38 -23.95 23.83
C GLU A 192 2.56 -23.05 23.45
N ALA A 193 2.96 -23.06 22.18
CA ALA A 193 3.99 -22.16 21.67
C ALA A 193 3.58 -20.68 21.81
N ARG A 194 2.29 -20.37 21.61
CA ARG A 194 1.73 -19.03 21.82
C ARG A 194 1.68 -18.65 23.31
N ARG A 195 1.42 -19.59 24.22
CA ARG A 195 1.47 -19.36 25.68
C ARG A 195 2.87 -18.91 26.13
N LYS A 196 3.92 -19.44 25.51
CA LYS A 196 5.33 -19.07 25.77
C LYS A 196 5.70 -17.67 25.27
N TRP A 197 4.84 -16.98 24.53
CA TRP A 197 5.14 -15.62 24.07
C TRP A 197 5.04 -14.60 25.22
N GLY A 198 6.11 -13.84 25.42
CA GLY A 198 6.12 -12.65 26.27
C GLY A 198 5.23 -11.53 25.73
N GLN A 199 4.92 -10.55 26.60
CA GLN A 199 3.96 -9.48 26.35
C GLN A 199 4.21 -8.73 25.03
N ARG A 200 5.45 -8.28 24.78
CA ARG A 200 5.79 -7.52 23.56
C ARG A 200 5.50 -8.30 22.27
N ARG A 201 5.80 -9.60 22.23
CA ARG A 201 5.55 -10.45 21.05
C ARG A 201 4.05 -10.66 20.85
N ARG A 202 3.30 -10.85 21.94
CA ARG A 202 1.84 -11.03 21.90
C ARG A 202 1.15 -9.80 21.32
N VAL A 203 1.41 -8.61 21.87
CA VAL A 203 0.86 -7.34 21.37
C VAL A 203 1.20 -7.12 19.89
N ALA A 204 2.45 -7.35 19.49
CA ALA A 204 2.86 -7.20 18.08
C ALA A 204 2.13 -8.16 17.12
N ARG A 205 1.71 -9.35 17.59
CA ARG A 205 0.96 -10.32 16.79
C ARG A 205 -0.51 -9.94 16.71
N GLU A 206 -1.11 -9.52 17.82
CA GLU A 206 -2.48 -8.98 17.85
C GLU A 206 -2.62 -7.76 16.93
N ASP A 207 -1.65 -6.83 16.95
CA ASP A 207 -1.69 -5.65 16.06
C ASP A 207 -1.49 -6.01 14.59
N ARG A 208 -0.72 -7.07 14.29
CA ARG A 208 -0.63 -7.60 12.92
C ARG A 208 -1.98 -8.18 12.47
N GLU A 209 -2.69 -8.88 13.34
CA GLU A 209 -4.02 -9.42 13.05
C GLU A 209 -5.04 -8.30 12.84
N LYS A 210 -5.04 -7.26 13.68
CA LYS A 210 -5.87 -6.06 13.49
C LYS A 210 -5.58 -5.39 12.15
N ARG A 211 -4.31 -5.16 11.80
CA ARG A 211 -3.94 -4.59 10.49
C ARG A 211 -4.43 -5.45 9.33
N LYS A 212 -4.25 -6.77 9.40
CA LYS A 212 -4.74 -7.69 8.36
C LYS A 212 -6.26 -7.67 8.23
N ALA A 213 -6.98 -7.56 9.34
CA ALA A 213 -8.44 -7.45 9.34
C ALA A 213 -8.91 -6.12 8.74
N LEU A 214 -8.18 -5.02 8.97
CA LEU A 214 -8.49 -3.70 8.40
C LEU A 214 -8.27 -3.62 6.89
N TRP A 215 -7.31 -4.38 6.32
CA TRP A 215 -7.03 -4.36 4.88
C TRP A 215 -8.23 -4.63 3.98
N GLY A 216 -9.26 -5.35 4.47
CA GLY A 216 -10.46 -5.65 3.70
C GLY A 216 -11.69 -4.81 4.05
N ARG A 217 -11.58 -3.86 4.98
CA ARG A 217 -12.71 -3.01 5.44
C ARG A 217 -12.71 -1.63 4.80
N ASP A 218 -11.53 -1.01 4.68
CA ASP A 218 -11.38 0.39 4.23
C ASP A 218 -10.89 0.48 2.77
N ALA A 219 -11.25 -0.51 1.93
CA ALA A 219 -10.93 -0.56 0.51
C ALA A 219 -12.05 0.06 -0.34
#